data_AF-A0AAD1RG48-F1
#
_entry.id   AF-A0AAD1RG48-F1
#
_cell.length_a   1.000
_cell.length_b   1.000
_cell.length_c   1.000
_cell.angle_alpha   90.00
_cell.angle_beta   90.00
_cell.angle_gamma   90.00
#
_symmetry.space_group_name_H-M   'P 1'
#
loop_
_entity.id
_entity.type
_entity.pdbx_description
1 polymer ?
#
loop_
_entity_poly.entity_id
_entity_poly.type
_entity_poly.pdbx_seq_one_letter_code
_entity_poly.pdbx_strand_id
1 'polypeptide(L)'
;MASDKLQLEVVGRLSEPTFHMAKCAAEVLKLSFDAEFESPIIHPLLECDWDHYLSEKKKELKGDTWEFPSSVMCFIDGQFVGDEKSLVLWANTSWGYRDYRPLALYKALADDDYTKYMKARKHVFVYLDIDIQEKPIGRLLFELFSDMCPKTCQNFQTLCTGQAGDSPNGLKLHYKNSVFHRIVKKGWIQGGDILSGKGNGGESIFGETFEDENYAIPHNKRGILGMANKGRHTNGSQFYITLQATPYLDKKSVAFGQLIEGSDVLQKLEDIPTYNERPTLDCRVTDCGIFTP
;
A
#
# COMPACT_ATOMS: atom_id res chain seq x y z
N MET A 1 -18.80 -43.14 -0.89
CA MET A 1 -18.48 -41.87 -1.55
C MET A 1 -17.71 -41.07 -0.53
N ALA A 2 -16.43 -40.75 -0.76
CA ALA A 2 -15.72 -39.86 0.13
C ALA A 2 -16.50 -38.54 0.14
N SER A 3 -16.88 -38.05 1.32
CA SER A 3 -17.39 -36.69 1.45
C SER A 3 -16.22 -35.79 1.08
N ASP A 4 -16.32 -35.05 -0.03
CA ASP A 4 -15.30 -34.08 -0.39
C ASP A 4 -15.27 -33.03 0.74
N LYS A 5 -14.09 -32.88 1.35
CA LYS A 5 -13.89 -31.92 2.44
C LYS A 5 -14.13 -30.51 1.93
N LEU A 6 -14.77 -29.68 2.74
CA LEU A 6 -15.00 -28.27 2.42
C LEU A 6 -13.70 -27.48 2.45
N GLN A 7 -13.47 -26.66 1.44
CA GLN A 7 -12.37 -25.72 1.37
C GLN A 7 -12.87 -24.30 1.67
N LEU A 8 -12.40 -23.74 2.78
CA LEU A 8 -12.60 -22.32 3.10
C LEU A 8 -11.47 -21.48 2.51
N GLU A 9 -11.81 -20.34 1.93
CA GLU A 9 -10.87 -19.31 1.50
C GLU A 9 -11.27 -17.95 2.08
N VAL A 10 -10.30 -17.25 2.67
CA VAL A 10 -10.48 -15.91 3.25
C VAL A 10 -9.43 -14.99 2.64
N VAL A 11 -9.88 -13.97 1.91
CA VAL A 11 -9.02 -12.95 1.31
C VAL A 11 -9.40 -11.61 1.90
N GLY A 12 -8.45 -10.86 2.46
CA GLY A 12 -8.79 -9.58 3.09
C GLY A 12 -7.60 -8.75 3.50
N ARG A 13 -7.88 -7.52 3.92
CA ARG A 13 -6.87 -6.57 4.41
C ARG A 13 -6.26 -7.07 5.72
N LEU A 14 -4.94 -7.21 5.74
CA LEU A 14 -4.17 -7.69 6.89
C LEU A 14 -4.40 -6.86 8.16
N SER A 15 -4.52 -5.54 8.00
CA SER A 15 -4.69 -4.57 9.09
C SER A 15 -6.14 -4.47 9.59
N GLU A 16 -7.09 -5.21 9.02
CA GLU A 16 -8.51 -5.04 9.33
C GLU A 16 -9.06 -6.13 10.27
N PRO A 17 -9.75 -5.78 11.37
CA PRO A 17 -10.31 -6.75 12.30
C PRO A 17 -11.27 -7.75 11.65
N THR A 18 -12.03 -7.34 10.64
CA THR A 18 -12.98 -8.18 9.89
C THR A 18 -12.29 -9.36 9.20
N PHE A 19 -11.10 -9.14 8.63
CA PHE A 19 -10.28 -10.22 8.07
C PHE A 19 -9.90 -11.24 9.14
N HIS A 20 -9.49 -10.77 10.33
CA HIS A 20 -9.13 -11.66 11.45
C HIS A 20 -10.32 -12.41 12.03
N MET A 21 -11.51 -11.81 12.03
CA MET A 21 -12.76 -12.51 12.38
C MET A 21 -13.03 -13.69 11.45
N ALA A 22 -12.96 -13.46 10.14
CA ALA A 22 -13.19 -14.50 9.14
C ALA A 22 -12.10 -15.59 9.18
N LYS A 23 -10.82 -15.19 9.26
CA LYS A 23 -9.67 -16.10 9.43
C LYS A 23 -9.85 -17.00 10.65
N CYS A 24 -10.16 -16.41 11.80
CA CYS A 24 -10.40 -17.14 13.03
C CYS A 24 -11.59 -18.11 12.93
N ALA A 25 -12.68 -17.74 12.27
CA ALA A 25 -13.81 -18.63 12.06
C ALA A 25 -13.40 -19.85 11.21
N ALA A 26 -12.68 -19.63 10.12
CA ALA A 26 -12.21 -20.68 9.23
C ALA A 26 -11.23 -21.65 9.94
N GLU A 27 -10.27 -21.12 10.70
CA GLU A 27 -9.31 -21.91 11.48
C GLU A 27 -10.00 -22.74 12.58
N VAL A 28 -10.98 -22.16 13.28
CA VAL A 28 -11.73 -22.88 14.34
C VAL A 28 -12.60 -23.99 13.75
N LEU A 29 -13.23 -23.77 12.60
CA LEU A 29 -14.00 -24.81 11.91
C LEU A 29 -13.10 -25.99 11.54
N LYS A 30 -11.92 -25.71 10.97
CA LYS A 30 -10.92 -26.76 10.67
C LYS A 30 -10.48 -27.51 11.92
N LEU A 31 -10.18 -26.81 13.01
CA LEU A 31 -9.77 -27.44 14.27
C LEU A 31 -10.87 -28.29 14.91
N SER A 32 -12.12 -27.85 14.81
CA SER A 32 -13.28 -28.50 15.45
C SER A 32 -13.83 -29.66 14.63
N PHE A 33 -13.70 -29.60 13.31
CA PHE A 33 -14.28 -30.53 12.34
C PHE A 33 -13.23 -30.99 11.31
N ASP A 34 -12.08 -31.48 11.78
CA ASP A 34 -10.90 -31.81 10.96
C ASP A 34 -11.18 -32.77 9.78
N ALA A 35 -12.13 -33.68 9.96
CA ALA A 35 -12.55 -34.64 8.94
C ALA A 35 -13.37 -34.01 7.82
N GLU A 36 -14.01 -32.87 8.07
CA GLU A 36 -14.97 -32.22 7.16
C GLU A 36 -14.36 -31.04 6.39
N PHE A 37 -13.23 -30.50 6.87
CA PHE A 37 -12.59 -29.31 6.30
C PHE A 37 -11.17 -29.59 5.84
N GLU A 38 -10.79 -28.99 4.72
CA GLU A 38 -9.39 -28.79 4.37
C GLU A 38 -8.78 -27.64 5.19
N SER A 39 -7.44 -27.56 5.18
CA SER A 39 -6.76 -26.39 5.76
C SER A 39 -7.23 -25.12 5.05
N PRO A 40 -7.67 -24.08 5.79
CA PRO A 40 -8.21 -22.88 5.16
C PRO A 40 -7.13 -22.15 4.38
N ILE A 41 -7.51 -21.62 3.22
CA ILE A 41 -6.64 -20.78 2.39
C ILE A 41 -6.80 -19.34 2.87
N ILE A 42 -5.74 -18.78 3.45
CA ILE A 42 -5.74 -17.44 4.03
C ILE A 42 -4.84 -16.53 3.18
N HIS A 43 -5.44 -15.49 2.60
CA HIS A 43 -4.77 -14.53 1.72
C HIS A 43 -4.80 -13.11 2.34
N PRO A 44 -3.82 -12.77 3.18
CA PRO A 44 -3.68 -11.41 3.72
C PRO A 44 -3.14 -10.47 2.63
N LEU A 45 -3.80 -9.33 2.45
CA LEU A 45 -3.42 -8.30 1.47
C LEU A 45 -3.15 -6.96 2.15
N LEU A 46 -2.23 -6.17 1.59
CA LEU A 46 -2.08 -4.76 1.91
C LEU A 46 -3.16 -3.93 1.23
N GLU A 47 -3.31 -2.65 1.59
CA GLU A 47 -4.40 -1.81 1.09
C GLU A 47 -4.48 -1.75 -0.45
N CYS A 48 -3.38 -1.41 -1.14
CA CYS A 48 -3.39 -1.32 -2.61
C CYS A 48 -3.60 -2.69 -3.28
N ASP A 49 -3.09 -3.77 -2.67
CA ASP A 49 -3.27 -5.12 -3.19
C ASP A 49 -4.73 -5.59 -3.01
N TRP A 50 -5.35 -5.23 -1.89
CA TRP A 50 -6.77 -5.44 -1.63
C TRP A 50 -7.65 -4.67 -2.63
N ASP A 51 -7.38 -3.38 -2.85
CA ASP A 51 -8.16 -2.56 -3.78
C ASP A 51 -8.09 -3.12 -5.21
N HIS A 52 -6.90 -3.58 -5.63
CA HIS A 52 -6.73 -4.26 -6.90
C HIS A 52 -7.49 -5.58 -6.96
N TYR A 53 -7.33 -6.45 -5.97
CA TYR A 53 -8.03 -7.72 -5.85
C TYR A 53 -9.55 -7.52 -5.92
N LEU A 54 -10.08 -6.58 -5.14
CA LEU A 54 -11.49 -6.29 -5.06
C LEU A 54 -12.03 -5.78 -6.40
N SER A 55 -11.30 -4.88 -7.08
CA SER A 55 -11.67 -4.40 -8.42
C SER A 55 -11.79 -5.55 -9.44
N GLU A 56 -10.84 -6.48 -9.45
CA GLU A 56 -10.88 -7.62 -10.37
C GLU A 56 -11.98 -8.61 -9.99
N LYS A 57 -12.15 -8.92 -8.71
CA LYS A 57 -13.21 -9.82 -8.23
C LYS A 57 -14.62 -9.30 -8.49
N LYS A 58 -14.84 -7.97 -8.39
CA LYS A 58 -16.13 -7.36 -8.76
C LYS A 58 -16.49 -7.59 -10.24
N LYS A 59 -15.50 -7.52 -11.14
CA LYS A 59 -15.72 -7.81 -12.58
C LYS A 59 -16.04 -9.28 -12.83
N GLU A 60 -15.41 -10.17 -12.07
CA GLU A 60 -15.61 -11.63 -12.15
C GLU A 60 -17.00 -12.04 -11.66
N LEU A 61 -17.39 -11.60 -10.46
CA LEU A 61 -18.61 -12.05 -9.78
C LEU A 61 -19.90 -11.41 -10.34
N LYS A 62 -19.82 -10.19 -10.89
CA LYS A 62 -20.98 -9.43 -11.41
C LYS A 62 -22.10 -9.24 -10.36
N GLY A 63 -23.24 -8.67 -10.75
CA GLY A 63 -24.41 -8.53 -9.87
C GLY A 63 -24.20 -7.58 -8.68
N ASP A 64 -24.87 -7.81 -7.55
CA ASP A 64 -24.88 -6.91 -6.37
C ASP A 64 -23.52 -6.74 -5.67
N THR A 65 -22.45 -7.37 -6.16
CA THR A 65 -21.08 -7.24 -5.64
C THR A 65 -20.38 -5.93 -6.03
N TRP A 66 -20.94 -5.13 -6.95
CA TRP A 66 -20.37 -3.84 -7.38
C TRP A 66 -20.07 -2.89 -6.21
N GLU A 67 -20.93 -2.89 -5.18
CA GLU A 67 -20.79 -2.08 -3.96
C GLU A 67 -20.38 -2.92 -2.74
N PHE A 68 -19.46 -3.87 -2.90
CA PHE A 68 -18.94 -4.62 -1.75
C PHE A 68 -18.20 -3.68 -0.77
N PRO A 69 -18.68 -3.51 0.49
CA PRO A 69 -18.19 -2.47 1.40
C PRO A 69 -17.21 -3.01 2.46
N SER A 70 -17.03 -4.33 2.56
CA SER A 70 -16.15 -4.95 3.54
C SER A 70 -14.71 -5.04 3.02
N SER A 71 -13.78 -5.25 3.95
CA SER A 71 -12.35 -5.43 3.71
C SER A 71 -11.92 -6.90 3.67
N VAL A 72 -12.89 -7.82 3.63
CA VAL A 72 -12.67 -9.27 3.53
C VAL A 72 -13.74 -9.91 2.65
N MET A 73 -13.33 -10.85 1.80
CA MET A 73 -14.19 -11.74 1.03
C MET A 73 -13.94 -13.19 1.45
N CYS A 74 -15.02 -13.93 1.63
CA CYS A 74 -15.01 -15.33 2.05
C CYS A 74 -15.63 -16.22 0.97
N PHE A 75 -15.01 -17.39 0.76
CA PHE A 75 -15.46 -18.38 -0.21
C PHE A 75 -15.51 -19.77 0.43
N ILE A 76 -16.44 -20.60 -0.05
CA ILE A 76 -16.56 -22.03 0.28
C ILE A 76 -16.54 -22.78 -1.04
N ASP A 77 -15.58 -23.70 -1.21
CA ASP A 77 -15.38 -24.46 -2.46
C ASP A 77 -15.33 -23.57 -3.71
N GLY A 78 -14.70 -22.40 -3.58
CA GLY A 78 -14.58 -21.38 -4.63
C GLY A 78 -15.85 -20.56 -4.87
N GLN A 79 -16.96 -20.84 -4.19
CA GLN A 79 -18.18 -20.03 -4.28
C GLN A 79 -18.14 -18.87 -3.30
N PHE A 80 -18.46 -17.67 -3.80
CA PHE A 80 -18.49 -16.46 -2.98
C PHE A 80 -19.65 -16.49 -1.98
N VAL A 81 -19.34 -16.27 -0.70
CA VAL A 81 -20.30 -16.33 0.41
C VAL A 81 -20.62 -14.93 0.95
N GLY A 82 -19.67 -14.01 0.89
CA GLY A 82 -19.83 -12.65 1.42
C GLY A 82 -18.64 -12.20 2.24
N ASP A 83 -18.92 -11.41 3.28
CA ASP A 83 -17.96 -10.88 4.23
C ASP A 83 -17.81 -11.78 5.47
N GLU A 84 -17.18 -11.26 6.53
CA GLU A 84 -17.01 -11.98 7.80
C GLU A 84 -18.33 -12.35 8.47
N LYS A 85 -19.39 -11.54 8.31
CA LYS A 85 -20.70 -11.79 8.91
C LYS A 85 -21.39 -12.93 8.19
N SER A 86 -21.35 -12.94 6.87
CA SER A 86 -21.89 -14.04 6.07
C SER A 86 -21.20 -15.37 6.41
N LEU A 87 -19.87 -15.38 6.52
CA LEU A 87 -19.13 -16.58 6.89
C LEU A 87 -19.49 -17.04 8.31
N VAL A 88 -19.54 -16.14 9.30
CA VAL A 88 -19.90 -16.48 10.68
C VAL A 88 -21.34 -16.99 10.78
N LEU A 89 -22.27 -16.39 10.04
CA LEU A 89 -23.66 -16.83 10.00
C LEU A 89 -23.79 -18.24 9.40
N TRP A 90 -23.10 -18.50 8.28
CA TRP A 90 -23.04 -19.83 7.69
C TRP A 90 -22.42 -20.85 8.64
N ALA A 91 -21.30 -20.51 9.28
CA ALA A 91 -20.62 -21.36 10.24
C ALA A 91 -21.51 -21.68 11.45
N ASN A 92 -22.26 -20.70 11.95
CA ASN A 92 -23.20 -20.90 13.04
C ASN A 92 -24.34 -21.84 12.65
N THR A 93 -24.94 -21.62 11.48
CA THR A 93 -26.12 -22.36 11.03
C THR A 93 -25.78 -23.81 10.66
N SER A 94 -24.64 -24.02 10.01
CA SER A 94 -24.25 -25.32 9.47
C SER A 94 -23.45 -26.17 10.46
N TRP A 95 -22.67 -25.52 11.34
CA TRP A 95 -21.66 -26.19 12.17
C TRP A 95 -21.77 -25.84 13.65
N GLY A 96 -22.79 -25.06 14.06
CA GLY A 96 -22.95 -24.65 15.45
C GLY A 96 -21.83 -23.74 15.97
N TYR A 97 -21.03 -23.15 15.08
CA TYR A 97 -19.94 -22.24 15.46
C TYR A 97 -20.49 -21.03 16.22
N ARG A 98 -19.80 -20.64 17.29
CA ARG A 98 -20.14 -19.44 18.08
C ARG A 98 -18.87 -18.67 18.39
N ASP A 99 -18.93 -17.37 18.14
CA ASP A 99 -17.84 -16.47 18.40
C ASP A 99 -18.17 -15.53 19.56
N TYR A 100 -17.47 -15.70 20.67
CA TYR A 100 -17.62 -14.85 21.86
C TYR A 100 -16.45 -13.87 22.03
N ARG A 101 -15.53 -13.83 21.06
CA ARG A 101 -14.35 -12.97 21.14
C ARG A 101 -14.77 -11.50 20.95
N PRO A 102 -14.26 -10.57 21.78
CA PRO A 102 -14.59 -9.16 21.63
C PRO A 102 -13.85 -8.56 20.42
N LEU A 103 -14.43 -7.51 19.83
CA LEU A 103 -13.79 -6.75 18.73
C LEU A 103 -12.37 -6.26 19.09
N ALA A 104 -12.13 -5.94 20.37
CA ALA A 104 -10.81 -5.54 20.85
C ALA A 104 -9.73 -6.63 20.64
N LEU A 105 -10.09 -7.92 20.72
CA LEU A 105 -9.16 -8.99 20.43
C LEU A 105 -8.79 -9.01 18.94
N TYR A 106 -9.76 -8.83 18.05
CA TYR A 106 -9.52 -8.80 16.60
C TYR A 106 -8.68 -7.61 16.17
N LYS A 107 -8.85 -6.46 16.82
CA LYS A 107 -7.96 -5.31 16.65
C LYS A 107 -6.53 -5.64 17.05
N ALA A 108 -6.35 -6.24 18.24
CA ALA A 108 -5.02 -6.65 18.69
C ALA A 108 -4.35 -7.69 17.78
N LEU A 109 -5.13 -8.63 17.23
CA LEU A 109 -4.62 -9.60 16.24
C LEU A 109 -4.22 -8.92 14.93
N ALA A 110 -5.01 -7.94 14.47
CA ALA A 110 -4.68 -7.15 13.29
C ALA A 110 -3.39 -6.36 13.47
N ASP A 111 -3.25 -5.67 14.61
CA ASP A 111 -2.04 -4.93 14.96
C ASP A 111 -0.83 -5.87 15.04
N ASP A 112 -0.94 -7.01 15.74
CA ASP A 112 0.15 -7.97 15.91
C ASP A 112 0.60 -8.60 14.58
N ASP A 113 -0.33 -9.07 13.75
CA ASP A 113 0.00 -9.65 12.44
C ASP A 113 0.59 -8.60 11.48
N TYR A 114 0.13 -7.35 11.55
CA TYR A 114 0.68 -6.25 10.76
C TYR A 114 2.09 -5.85 11.22
N THR A 115 2.32 -5.76 12.54
CA THR A 115 3.65 -5.56 13.12
C THR A 115 4.60 -6.71 12.78
N LYS A 116 4.13 -7.96 12.81
CA LYS A 116 4.91 -9.13 12.38
C LYS A 116 5.28 -9.06 10.91
N TYR A 117 4.35 -8.66 10.05
CA TYR A 117 4.61 -8.43 8.62
C TYR A 117 5.76 -7.43 8.43
N MET A 118 5.72 -6.28 9.11
CA MET A 118 6.77 -5.26 8.99
C MET A 118 8.12 -5.74 9.52
N LYS A 119 8.13 -6.37 10.72
CA LYS A 119 9.37 -6.87 11.35
C LYS A 119 10.04 -7.99 10.54
N ALA A 120 9.25 -8.85 9.89
CA ALA A 120 9.77 -9.96 9.09
C ALA A 120 10.56 -9.51 7.86
N ARG A 121 10.21 -8.35 7.28
CA ARG A 121 10.85 -7.82 6.06
C ARG A 121 12.26 -7.28 6.29
N LYS A 122 12.55 -6.79 7.49
CA LYS A 122 13.82 -6.07 7.80
C LYS A 122 14.08 -4.89 6.86
N HIS A 123 13.01 -4.32 6.32
CA HIS A 123 13.00 -3.14 5.46
C HIS A 123 12.83 -1.86 6.28
N VAL A 124 13.06 -0.72 5.64
CA VAL A 124 12.81 0.59 6.22
C VAL A 124 11.39 1.02 5.86
N PHE A 125 10.67 1.58 6.82
CA PHE A 125 9.35 2.16 6.62
C PHE A 125 9.41 3.67 6.81
N VAL A 126 8.76 4.42 5.93
CA VAL A 126 8.73 5.89 5.97
C VAL A 126 7.33 6.39 5.71
N TYR A 127 6.98 7.54 6.27
CA TYR A 127 5.67 8.16 6.06
C TYR A 127 5.80 9.56 5.48
N LEU A 128 4.74 9.98 4.77
CA LEU A 128 4.47 11.35 4.34
C LEU A 128 3.07 11.74 4.81
N ASP A 129 2.95 12.74 5.68
CA ASP A 129 1.67 13.35 6.05
C ASP A 129 1.29 14.41 5.02
N ILE A 130 0.06 14.34 4.53
CA ILE A 130 -0.38 15.10 3.35
C ILE A 130 -1.51 16.05 3.70
N ASP A 131 -1.36 17.28 3.20
CA ASP A 131 -2.42 18.27 3.17
C ASP A 131 -2.86 18.57 1.73
N ILE A 132 -4.15 18.87 1.57
CA ILE A 132 -4.69 19.57 0.40
C ILE A 132 -5.23 20.92 0.86
N GLN A 133 -4.69 22.02 0.32
CA GLN A 133 -5.06 23.39 0.72
C GLN A 133 -5.03 23.59 2.25
N GLU A 134 -3.91 23.21 2.90
CA GLU A 134 -3.69 23.34 4.36
C GLU A 134 -4.71 22.56 5.22
N LYS A 135 -5.36 21.55 4.63
CA LYS A 135 -6.23 20.62 5.34
C LYS A 135 -5.60 19.24 5.31
N PRO A 136 -5.26 18.65 6.47
CA PRO A 136 -4.77 17.29 6.54
C PRO A 136 -5.77 16.31 5.93
N ILE A 137 -5.30 15.47 5.01
CA ILE A 137 -6.13 14.44 4.37
C ILE A 137 -5.74 13.02 4.77
N GLY A 138 -4.58 12.85 5.40
CA GLY A 138 -4.08 11.60 5.94
C GLY A 138 -2.58 11.39 5.67
N ARG A 139 -2.15 10.15 5.87
CA ARG A 139 -0.75 9.71 5.76
C ARG A 139 -0.59 8.72 4.60
N LEU A 140 0.52 8.81 3.90
CA LEU A 140 1.03 7.76 3.02
C LEU A 140 2.16 7.04 3.75
N LEU A 141 2.03 5.73 3.96
CA LEU A 141 3.07 4.89 4.58
C LEU A 141 3.70 3.99 3.52
N PHE A 142 5.02 4.00 3.43
CA PHE A 142 5.78 3.24 2.43
C PHE A 142 6.72 2.22 3.08
N GLU A 143 6.80 1.05 2.46
CA GLU A 143 7.91 0.10 2.61
C GLU A 143 8.98 0.43 1.56
N LEU A 144 10.22 0.57 1.99
CA LEU A 144 11.38 0.75 1.12
C LEU A 144 12.13 -0.57 0.97
N PHE A 145 12.35 -1.03 -0.26
CA PHE A 145 13.05 -2.28 -0.59
C PHE A 145 14.56 -2.12 -0.45
N SER A 146 15.01 -1.87 0.79
CA SER A 146 16.39 -1.52 1.14
C SER A 146 17.39 -2.65 0.94
N ASP A 147 16.93 -3.89 0.82
CA ASP A 147 17.72 -5.06 0.44
C ASP A 147 18.08 -5.06 -1.07
N MET A 148 17.15 -4.57 -1.91
CA MET A 148 17.29 -4.53 -3.36
C MET A 148 17.89 -3.22 -3.86
N CYS A 149 17.50 -2.07 -3.27
CA CYS A 149 17.93 -0.73 -3.67
C CYS A 149 18.45 0.10 -2.47
N PRO A 150 19.51 -0.35 -1.77
CA PRO A 150 19.98 0.29 -0.54
C PRO A 150 20.33 1.78 -0.71
N LYS A 151 21.00 2.17 -1.80
CA LYS A 151 21.42 3.56 -2.03
C LYS A 151 20.20 4.45 -2.30
N THR A 152 19.28 3.98 -3.14
CA THR A 152 18.05 4.70 -3.47
C THR A 152 17.15 4.86 -2.25
N CYS A 153 17.00 3.80 -1.46
CA CYS A 153 16.24 3.82 -0.21
C CYS A 153 16.87 4.76 0.82
N GLN A 154 18.20 4.75 0.96
CA GLN A 154 18.92 5.66 1.86
C GLN A 154 18.69 7.13 1.48
N ASN A 155 18.72 7.45 0.18
CA ASN A 155 18.40 8.79 -0.31
C ASN A 155 16.99 9.21 0.11
N PHE A 156 15.99 8.39 -0.20
CA PHE A 156 14.60 8.71 0.10
C PHE A 156 14.35 8.83 1.60
N GLN A 157 14.83 7.88 2.41
CA GLN A 157 14.72 7.90 3.86
C GLN A 157 15.35 9.15 4.48
N THR A 158 16.56 9.52 4.03
CA THR A 158 17.28 10.69 4.55
C THR A 158 16.56 11.98 4.18
N LEU A 159 15.98 12.05 2.98
CA LEU A 159 15.12 13.16 2.57
C LEU A 159 13.79 13.19 3.33
N CYS A 160 13.28 12.05 3.81
CA CYS A 160 12.13 12.03 4.72
C CYS A 160 12.49 12.55 6.12
N THR A 161 13.68 12.28 6.64
CA THR A 161 14.07 12.71 8.01
C THR A 161 14.70 14.10 8.06
N GLY A 162 15.26 14.58 6.95
CA GLY A 162 16.01 15.84 6.91
C GLY A 162 17.36 15.77 7.63
N GLN A 163 17.83 14.58 8.01
CA GLN A 163 19.04 14.40 8.82
C GLN A 163 20.33 14.83 8.12
N ALA A 164 20.32 14.94 6.78
CA ALA A 164 21.45 15.43 6.00
C ALA A 164 21.67 16.97 6.12
N GLY A 165 20.69 17.71 6.64
CA GLY A 165 20.77 19.16 6.75
C GLY A 165 20.67 19.84 5.38
N ASP A 166 21.55 20.81 5.14
CA ASP A 166 21.59 21.59 3.92
C ASP A 166 22.68 21.07 2.97
N SER A 167 22.39 21.05 1.67
CA SER A 167 23.39 20.74 0.64
C SER A 167 24.46 21.84 0.59
N PRO A 168 25.62 21.61 -0.06
CA PRO A 168 26.65 22.64 -0.21
C PRO A 168 26.16 23.96 -0.83
N ASN A 169 25.04 23.92 -1.56
CA ASN A 169 24.42 25.10 -2.18
C ASN A 169 23.36 25.77 -1.28
N GLY A 170 23.22 25.33 -0.03
CA GLY A 170 22.25 25.84 0.94
C GLY A 170 20.82 25.30 0.75
N LEU A 171 20.63 24.26 -0.07
CA LEU A 171 19.33 23.63 -0.24
C LEU A 171 19.04 22.67 0.90
N LYS A 172 17.94 22.89 1.62
CA LYS A 172 17.50 21.96 2.67
C LYS A 172 17.10 20.61 2.08
N LEU A 173 17.81 19.55 2.45
CA LEU A 173 17.58 18.18 1.97
C LEU A 173 16.45 17.50 2.75
N HIS A 174 15.21 17.95 2.54
CA HIS A 174 14.05 17.47 3.30
C HIS A 174 12.75 17.56 2.48
N TYR A 175 11.90 16.54 2.53
CA TYR A 175 10.61 16.52 1.83
C TYR A 175 9.53 17.38 2.49
N LYS A 176 9.67 17.71 3.78
CA LYS A 176 8.71 18.58 4.46
C LYS A 176 8.57 19.91 3.73
N ASN A 177 7.32 20.29 3.47
CA ASN A 177 6.86 21.42 2.67
C ASN A 177 7.05 21.30 1.15
N SER A 178 7.59 20.18 0.64
CA SER A 178 7.54 19.91 -0.80
C SER A 178 6.12 19.57 -1.25
N VAL A 179 5.85 19.72 -2.54
CA VAL A 179 4.51 19.54 -3.11
C VAL A 179 4.49 18.42 -4.14
N PHE A 180 3.33 17.81 -4.33
CA PHE A 180 3.04 17.03 -5.52
C PHE A 180 2.77 17.99 -6.68
N HIS A 181 3.73 18.11 -7.59
CA HIS A 181 3.67 19.11 -8.67
C HIS A 181 3.10 18.58 -9.98
N ARG A 182 2.89 17.26 -10.10
CA ARG A 182 2.38 16.62 -11.32
C ARG A 182 1.57 15.36 -11.02
N ILE A 183 0.42 15.23 -11.66
CA ILE A 183 -0.47 14.06 -11.64
C ILE A 183 -0.77 13.66 -13.08
N VAL A 184 -0.28 12.49 -13.48
CA VAL A 184 -0.60 11.83 -14.73
C VAL A 184 -1.72 10.84 -14.44
N LYS A 185 -2.96 11.20 -14.79
CA LYS A 185 -4.13 10.32 -14.58
C LYS A 185 -3.89 8.97 -15.24
N LYS A 186 -4.25 7.87 -14.55
CA LYS A 186 -3.96 6.49 -15.03
C LYS A 186 -2.46 6.24 -15.29
N GLY A 187 -1.60 6.95 -14.57
CA GLY A 187 -0.15 6.82 -14.66
C GLY A 187 0.44 6.85 -13.26
N TRP A 188 0.87 8.03 -12.83
CA TRP A 188 1.50 8.24 -11.54
C TRP A 188 1.26 9.65 -11.01
N ILE A 189 1.38 9.83 -9.69
CA ILE A 189 1.54 11.13 -9.05
C ILE A 189 3.02 11.35 -8.74
N GLN A 190 3.51 12.57 -8.89
CA GLN A 190 4.92 12.93 -8.76
C GLN A 190 5.10 14.11 -7.82
N GLY A 191 6.08 13.99 -6.93
CA GLY A 191 6.48 15.00 -5.97
C GLY A 191 7.99 15.03 -5.78
N GLY A 192 8.44 15.63 -4.68
CA GLY A 192 9.84 15.60 -4.27
C GLY A 192 10.75 16.61 -4.97
N ASP A 193 10.21 17.63 -5.67
CA ASP A 193 11.00 18.81 -6.01
C ASP A 193 11.13 19.69 -4.76
N ILE A 194 12.17 19.43 -3.98
CA ILE A 194 12.48 20.12 -2.72
C ILE A 194 13.05 21.53 -2.91
N LEU A 195 13.29 21.97 -4.16
CA LEU A 195 13.83 23.29 -4.47
C LEU A 195 12.72 24.29 -4.81
N SER A 196 11.88 23.96 -5.80
CA SER A 196 10.95 24.94 -6.39
C SER A 196 9.49 24.50 -6.44
N GLY A 197 9.21 23.20 -6.30
CA GLY A 197 7.87 22.63 -6.51
C GLY A 197 7.33 22.77 -7.94
N LYS A 198 8.21 23.02 -8.93
CA LYS A 198 7.83 23.15 -10.35
C LYS A 198 8.19 21.90 -11.16
N GLY A 199 8.94 20.97 -10.59
CA GLY A 199 9.38 19.73 -11.21
C GLY A 199 10.69 19.85 -11.99
N ASN A 200 11.39 20.98 -11.92
CA ASN A 200 12.67 21.19 -12.59
C ASN A 200 13.87 21.18 -11.62
N GLY A 201 13.64 21.16 -10.31
CA GLY A 201 14.68 21.15 -9.27
C GLY A 201 14.73 19.86 -8.45
N GLY A 202 15.40 19.96 -7.29
CA GLY A 202 15.67 18.85 -6.39
C GLY A 202 17.10 18.35 -6.47
N GLU A 203 17.60 17.79 -5.37
CA GLU A 203 18.97 17.32 -5.20
C GLU A 203 18.95 16.04 -4.36
N SER A 204 19.82 15.08 -4.67
CA SER A 204 19.98 13.88 -3.83
C SER A 204 20.86 14.16 -2.62
N ILE A 205 20.86 13.26 -1.63
CA ILE A 205 21.78 13.38 -0.49
C ILE A 205 23.26 13.17 -0.87
N PHE A 206 23.52 12.72 -2.10
CA PHE A 206 24.85 12.42 -2.63
C PHE A 206 25.38 13.53 -3.56
N GLY A 207 24.65 14.65 -3.70
CA GLY A 207 24.89 15.71 -4.68
C GLY A 207 23.72 15.85 -5.66
N GLU A 208 23.91 16.60 -6.76
CA GLU A 208 22.83 16.93 -7.72
C GLU A 208 22.01 15.71 -8.15
N THR A 209 22.70 14.65 -8.58
CA THR A 209 22.08 13.38 -8.98
C THR A 209 22.93 12.17 -8.64
N PHE A 210 22.30 10.98 -8.60
CA PHE A 210 22.96 9.67 -8.51
C PHE A 210 22.44 8.69 -9.58
N GLU A 211 23.19 7.59 -9.74
CA GLU A 211 22.98 6.56 -10.74
C GLU A 211 21.72 5.70 -10.52
N ASP A 212 21.15 5.17 -11.60
CA ASP A 212 20.16 4.08 -11.50
C ASP A 212 20.80 2.84 -10.86
N GLU A 213 20.29 2.43 -9.71
CA GLU A 213 20.87 1.35 -8.91
C GLU A 213 20.58 -0.04 -9.51
N ASN A 214 19.31 -0.35 -9.79
CA ASN A 214 18.90 -1.52 -10.58
C ASN A 214 17.43 -1.41 -11.03
N TYR A 215 16.95 -2.40 -11.78
CA TYR A 215 15.59 -2.48 -12.33
C TYR A 215 14.89 -3.79 -11.95
N ALA A 216 15.20 -4.34 -10.78
CA ALA A 216 14.67 -5.65 -10.36
C ALA A 216 13.19 -5.60 -9.94
N ILE A 217 12.73 -4.44 -9.47
CA ILE A 217 11.34 -4.24 -9.03
C ILE A 217 10.50 -3.76 -10.23
N PRO A 218 9.44 -4.50 -10.61
CA PRO A 218 8.58 -4.12 -11.74
C PRO A 218 7.51 -3.10 -11.32
N HIS A 219 7.05 -2.31 -12.29
CA HIS A 219 5.92 -1.39 -12.12
C HIS A 219 4.59 -2.08 -12.42
N ASN A 220 4.31 -3.18 -11.72
CA ASN A 220 3.20 -4.09 -12.07
C ASN A 220 1.88 -3.78 -11.36
N LYS A 221 1.84 -2.79 -10.45
CA LYS A 221 0.65 -2.46 -9.66
C LYS A 221 0.58 -0.99 -9.25
N ARG A 222 -0.56 -0.60 -8.68
CA ARG A 222 -0.77 0.68 -7.98
C ARG A 222 0.08 0.73 -6.71
N GLY A 223 0.55 1.91 -6.35
CA GLY A 223 1.30 2.16 -5.11
C GLY A 223 2.80 1.89 -5.20
N ILE A 224 3.36 1.56 -6.37
CA ILE A 224 4.81 1.40 -6.52
C ILE A 224 5.48 2.77 -6.41
N LEU A 225 6.48 2.88 -5.54
CA LEU A 225 7.31 4.06 -5.33
C LEU A 225 8.56 3.96 -6.21
N GLY A 226 8.80 4.98 -7.04
CA GLY A 226 9.94 5.02 -7.95
C GLY A 226 10.56 6.41 -8.10
N MET A 227 11.81 6.45 -8.58
CA MET A 227 12.56 7.68 -8.77
C MET A 227 12.20 8.33 -10.11
N ALA A 228 11.79 9.61 -10.07
CA ALA A 228 11.67 10.41 -11.27
C ALA A 228 13.07 10.89 -11.69
N ASN A 229 13.38 10.77 -12.97
CA ASN A 229 14.67 11.16 -13.53
C ASN A 229 14.50 11.97 -14.84
N LYS A 230 15.57 12.60 -15.30
CA LYS A 230 15.65 13.37 -16.57
C LYS A 230 16.45 12.60 -17.63
N GLY A 231 16.51 11.28 -17.51
CA GLY A 231 17.37 10.40 -18.28
C GLY A 231 18.17 9.46 -17.38
N ARG A 232 18.91 8.56 -18.01
CA ARG A 232 19.70 7.52 -17.33
C ARG A 232 20.65 8.15 -16.30
N HIS A 233 20.70 7.59 -15.10
CA HIS A 233 21.59 8.00 -14.02
C HIS A 233 21.44 9.47 -13.57
N THR A 234 20.20 9.98 -13.56
CA THR A 234 19.90 11.36 -13.11
C THR A 234 18.88 11.40 -11.97
N ASN A 235 18.97 10.45 -11.04
CA ASN A 235 18.07 10.38 -9.90
C ASN A 235 18.43 11.48 -8.89
N GLY A 236 17.46 12.30 -8.48
CA GLY A 236 17.64 13.37 -7.49
C GLY A 236 16.82 13.12 -6.23
N SER A 237 15.94 14.07 -5.92
CA SER A 237 14.91 13.94 -4.87
C SER A 237 13.50 13.67 -5.40
N GLN A 238 13.26 13.85 -6.70
CA GLN A 238 11.91 13.68 -7.23
C GLN A 238 11.53 12.19 -7.29
N PHE A 239 10.30 11.89 -6.88
CA PHE A 239 9.76 10.54 -6.85
C PHE A 239 8.35 10.51 -7.44
N TYR A 240 7.87 9.32 -7.77
CA TYR A 240 6.50 9.08 -8.16
C TYR A 240 5.90 7.88 -7.43
N ILE A 241 4.57 7.89 -7.35
CA ILE A 241 3.75 6.77 -6.86
C ILE A 241 2.82 6.36 -7.99
N THR A 242 2.88 5.09 -8.40
CA THR A 242 2.03 4.60 -9.50
C THR A 242 0.56 4.58 -9.09
N LEU A 243 -0.32 4.98 -10.01
CA LEU A 243 -1.78 4.93 -9.84
C LEU A 243 -2.39 3.66 -10.44
N GLN A 244 -1.62 2.96 -11.27
CA GLN A 244 -1.93 1.66 -11.88
C GLN A 244 -0.64 0.96 -12.29
N ALA A 245 -0.72 -0.23 -12.89
CA ALA A 245 0.44 -0.85 -13.53
C ALA A 245 1.00 0.04 -14.66
N THR A 246 2.31 0.28 -14.65
CA THR A 246 3.03 1.10 -15.63
C THR A 246 4.29 0.39 -16.15
N PRO A 247 4.17 -0.81 -16.76
CA PRO A 247 5.31 -1.63 -17.17
C PRO A 247 6.23 -0.95 -18.20
N TYR A 248 5.76 0.09 -18.89
CA TYR A 248 6.58 0.90 -19.80
C TYR A 248 7.65 1.75 -19.10
N LEU A 249 7.59 1.88 -17.76
CA LEU A 249 8.64 2.47 -16.92
C LEU A 249 9.72 1.46 -16.52
N ASP A 250 9.48 0.16 -16.70
CA ASP A 250 10.45 -0.87 -16.39
C ASP A 250 11.74 -0.63 -17.20
N LYS A 251 12.89 -0.78 -16.53
CA LYS A 251 14.23 -0.53 -17.09
C LYS A 251 14.52 0.92 -17.49
N LYS A 252 13.65 1.88 -17.13
CA LYS A 252 13.85 3.32 -17.35
C LYS A 252 13.90 4.12 -16.06
N SER A 253 13.14 3.69 -15.06
CA SER A 253 13.08 4.31 -13.74
C SER A 253 13.25 3.25 -12.66
N VAL A 254 13.97 3.60 -11.60
CA VAL A 254 14.21 2.70 -10.46
C VAL A 254 12.98 2.72 -9.57
N ALA A 255 12.27 1.60 -9.48
CA ALA A 255 11.32 1.35 -8.40
C ALA A 255 12.09 0.87 -7.17
N PHE A 256 11.74 1.37 -5.99
CA PHE A 256 12.49 1.11 -4.76
C PHE A 256 11.60 0.95 -3.51
N GLY A 257 10.28 0.96 -3.67
CA GLY A 257 9.36 0.74 -2.56
C GLY A 257 7.92 0.57 -3.00
N GLN A 258 7.03 0.46 -2.02
CA GLN A 258 5.58 0.41 -2.25
C GLN A 258 4.80 1.09 -1.12
N LEU A 259 3.63 1.63 -1.46
CA LEU A 259 2.64 2.11 -0.50
C LEU A 259 2.00 0.91 0.21
N ILE A 260 1.97 0.96 1.54
CA ILE A 260 1.41 -0.09 2.39
C ILE A 260 0.21 0.39 3.21
N GLU A 261 0.06 1.71 3.43
CA GLU A 261 -1.14 2.36 3.97
C GLU A 261 -1.34 3.74 3.32
N GLY A 262 -2.60 4.20 3.27
CA GLY A 262 -2.98 5.49 2.71
C GLY A 262 -3.48 5.40 1.28
N SER A 263 -4.06 4.26 0.88
CA SER A 263 -4.64 4.12 -0.48
C SER A 263 -5.74 5.15 -0.73
N ASP A 264 -6.52 5.51 0.29
CA ASP A 264 -7.54 6.56 0.23
C ASP A 264 -6.93 7.96 0.07
N VAL A 265 -5.80 8.24 0.72
CA VAL A 265 -5.03 9.48 0.56
C VAL A 265 -4.48 9.58 -0.86
N LEU A 266 -3.94 8.48 -1.40
CA LEU A 266 -3.48 8.42 -2.78
C LEU A 266 -4.64 8.64 -3.77
N GLN A 267 -5.81 8.07 -3.50
CA GLN A 267 -7.01 8.29 -4.31
C GLN A 267 -7.48 9.75 -4.28
N LYS A 268 -7.57 10.36 -3.08
CA LYS A 268 -7.92 11.78 -2.92
C LYS A 268 -6.97 12.69 -3.71
N LEU A 269 -5.67 12.36 -3.72
CA LEU A 269 -4.68 13.08 -4.51
C LEU A 269 -4.92 12.90 -6.02
N GLU A 270 -5.15 11.68 -6.49
CA GLU A 270 -5.43 11.37 -7.90
C GLU A 270 -6.67 12.09 -8.44
N ASP A 271 -7.70 12.27 -7.61
CA ASP A 271 -8.98 12.87 -8.00
C ASP A 271 -8.90 14.40 -8.16
N ILE A 272 -7.79 15.03 -7.78
CA ILE A 272 -7.61 16.48 -7.89
C ILE A 272 -7.64 16.91 -9.36
N PRO A 273 -8.44 17.93 -9.72
CA PRO A 273 -8.42 18.48 -11.07
C PRO A 273 -7.04 19.03 -11.43
N THR A 274 -6.61 18.82 -12.67
CA THR A 274 -5.30 19.25 -13.16
C THR A 274 -5.40 20.19 -14.35
N TYR A 275 -4.42 21.07 -14.50
CA TYR A 275 -4.18 21.85 -15.71
C TYR A 275 -2.77 21.49 -16.23
N ASN A 276 -2.70 20.87 -17.42
CA ASN A 276 -1.46 20.30 -17.96
C ASN A 276 -0.73 19.40 -16.95
N GLU A 277 -1.46 18.45 -16.37
CA GLU A 277 -0.99 17.52 -15.32
C GLU A 277 -0.60 18.18 -14.00
N ARG A 278 -0.55 19.51 -13.89
CA ARG A 278 -0.31 20.19 -12.61
C ARG A 278 -1.60 20.22 -11.78
N PRO A 279 -1.58 19.78 -10.51
CA PRO A 279 -2.74 19.91 -9.62
C PRO A 279 -3.20 21.36 -9.50
N THR A 280 -4.53 21.57 -9.51
CA THR A 280 -5.14 22.89 -9.31
C THR A 280 -5.17 23.31 -7.84
N LEU A 281 -5.01 22.35 -6.93
CA LEU A 281 -4.95 22.55 -5.48
C LEU A 281 -3.52 22.30 -4.99
N ASP A 282 -3.09 23.04 -3.96
CA ASP A 282 -1.80 22.80 -3.30
C ASP A 282 -1.85 21.48 -2.54
N CYS A 283 -0.99 20.54 -2.93
CA CYS A 283 -0.91 19.20 -2.36
C CYS A 283 0.48 19.04 -1.74
N ARG A 284 0.57 19.05 -0.41
CA ARG A 284 1.84 19.28 0.30
C ARG A 284 2.15 18.16 1.27
N VAL A 285 3.43 17.81 1.36
CA VAL A 285 3.96 16.99 2.45
C VAL A 285 4.16 17.90 3.66
N THR A 286 3.32 17.79 4.69
CA THR A 286 3.37 18.62 5.90
C THR A 286 4.26 18.04 6.98
N ASP A 287 4.41 16.73 7.01
CA ASP A 287 5.41 16.05 7.82
C ASP A 287 5.89 14.77 7.14
N CYS A 288 7.08 14.32 7.50
CA CYS A 288 7.65 13.10 6.97
C CYS A 288 8.74 12.55 7.89
N GLY A 289 8.99 11.24 7.81
CA GLY A 289 10.02 10.62 8.61
C GLY A 289 10.04 9.10 8.52
N ILE A 290 10.84 8.50 9.38
CA ILE A 290 10.88 7.04 9.56
C ILE A 290 9.67 6.63 10.40
N PHE A 291 9.01 5.56 9.99
CA PHE A 291 7.99 4.87 10.76
C PHE A 291 8.61 3.65 11.44
N THR A 292 8.35 3.48 12.74
CA THR A 292 8.76 2.30 13.50
C THR A 292 7.51 1.65 14.08
N PRO A 293 7.20 0.40 13.70
CA PRO A 293 6.05 -0.34 14.22
C PRO A 293 6.24 -0.86 15.65
#